data_AF-A0A225W8C4-F1
#
_entry.id   AF-A0A225W8C4-F1
#
_cell.length_a   1.000
_cell.length_b   1.000
_cell.length_c   1.000
_cell.angle_alpha   90.00
_cell.angle_beta   90.00
_cell.angle_gamma   90.00
#
_symmetry.space_group_name_H-M   'P 1'
#
loop_
_entity.id
_entity.type
_entity.pdbx_description
1 polymer ?
#
loop_
_entity_poly.entity_id
_entity_poly.type
_entity_poly.pdbx_seq_one_letter_code
_entity_poly.pdbx_strand_id
1 'polypeptide(L)'
;SLVRPVKTCIDPELLEVLCLYERQKAIVDVASEELVALIDERLGFVKNEQVPDLDDVFHQHLKVDLHEDDILLYARSSLRNAHQGELTEKNYRSR
;
A
#
# COMPACT_ATOMS: atom_id res chain seq x y z
N SER A 1 33.27 -13.78 -1.65
CA SER A 1 31.85 -14.14 -1.77
C SER A 1 31.66 -14.91 -3.07
N LEU A 2 30.80 -15.92 -3.10
CA LEU A 2 30.45 -16.60 -4.35
C LEU A 2 29.46 -15.72 -5.11
N VAL A 3 29.91 -15.11 -6.20
CA VAL A 3 29.04 -14.36 -7.12
C VAL A 3 28.23 -15.38 -7.90
N ARG A 4 26.92 -15.43 -7.67
CA ARG A 4 26.01 -16.29 -8.41
C ARG A 4 25.45 -15.52 -9.62
N PRO A 5 25.30 -16.15 -10.79
CA PRO A 5 24.68 -15.51 -11.94
C PRO A 5 23.26 -15.06 -11.59
N VAL A 6 22.89 -13.83 -11.99
CA VAL A 6 21.62 -13.19 -11.63
C VAL A 6 20.41 -14.09 -11.93
N LYS A 7 20.40 -14.75 -13.10
CA LYS A 7 19.32 -15.66 -13.50
C LYS A 7 19.11 -16.85 -12.56
N THR A 8 20.16 -17.28 -11.85
CA THR A 8 20.08 -18.39 -10.87
C THR A 8 19.56 -17.94 -9.50
N CYS A 9 19.42 -16.63 -9.30
CA CYS A 9 18.92 -16.03 -8.07
C CYS A 9 17.44 -15.64 -8.15
N ILE A 10 16.83 -15.77 -9.33
CA ILE A 10 15.43 -15.43 -9.59
C ILE A 10 14.65 -16.73 -9.70
N ASP A 11 13.46 -16.74 -9.11
CA ASP A 11 12.53 -17.85 -9.28
C ASP A 11 12.28 -18.13 -10.78
N PRO A 12 12.32 -19.40 -11.24
CA PRO A 12 12.23 -19.71 -12.67
C PRO A 12 10.94 -19.22 -13.34
N GLU A 13 9.79 -19.30 -12.67
CA GLU A 13 8.51 -18.84 -13.23
C GLU A 13 8.52 -17.31 -13.34
N LEU A 14 9.02 -16.63 -12.30
CA LEU A 14 9.18 -15.18 -12.34
C LEU A 14 10.16 -14.74 -13.43
N LEU A 15 11.28 -15.45 -13.61
CA LEU A 15 12.27 -15.14 -14.64
C LEU A 15 11.67 -15.27 -16.05
N GLU A 16 10.85 -16.29 -16.28
CA GLU A 16 10.14 -16.47 -17.54
C GLU A 16 9.16 -15.31 -17.79
N VAL A 17 8.41 -14.90 -16.76
CA VAL A 17 7.50 -13.75 -16.85
C VAL A 17 8.25 -12.46 -17.21
N LEU A 18 9.34 -12.17 -16.49
CA LEU A 18 10.16 -10.98 -16.69
C LEU A 18 10.82 -10.96 -18.08
N CYS A 19 11.22 -12.11 -18.63
CA CYS A 19 11.85 -12.16 -19.94
C CYS A 19 10.81 -12.07 -21.07
N LEU A 20 9.77 -12.90 -21.02
CA LEU A 20 8.81 -13.03 -22.11
C LEU A 20 7.81 -11.87 -22.16
N TYR A 21 7.28 -11.44 -21.02
CA TYR A 21 6.20 -10.45 -21.02
C TYR A 21 6.73 -9.03 -20.97
N GLU A 22 7.72 -8.76 -20.12
CA GLU A 22 8.25 -7.40 -19.95
C GLU A 22 9.26 -7.02 -21.03
N ARG A 23 10.04 -8.00 -21.53
CA ARG A 23 11.10 -7.74 -22.52
C ARG A 23 10.85 -8.36 -23.89
N GLN A 24 9.83 -9.21 -24.06
CA GLN A 24 9.52 -9.90 -25.33
C GLN A 24 10.72 -10.67 -25.91
N LYS A 25 11.55 -11.24 -25.02
CA LYS A 25 12.78 -11.96 -25.38
C LYS A 25 12.79 -13.33 -24.70
N ALA A 26 13.41 -14.32 -25.35
CA ALA A 26 13.68 -15.59 -24.69
C ALA A 26 14.72 -15.39 -23.58
N ILE A 27 14.67 -16.23 -22.54
CA ILE A 27 15.58 -16.15 -21.38
C ILE A 27 17.05 -16.15 -21.81
N VAL A 28 17.40 -16.90 -22.86
CA VAL A 28 18.78 -16.99 -23.38
C VAL A 28 19.27 -15.67 -23.96
N ASP A 29 18.37 -14.82 -24.47
CA ASP A 29 18.68 -13.57 -25.16
C ASP A 29 18.69 -12.35 -24.23
N VAL A 30 18.24 -12.51 -22.98
CA VAL A 30 18.23 -11.44 -21.98
C VAL A 30 19.56 -11.42 -21.23
N ALA A 31 20.30 -10.32 -21.29
CA ALA A 31 21.54 -10.16 -20.54
C ALA A 31 21.26 -9.99 -19.04
N SER A 32 22.24 -10.30 -18.17
CA SER A 32 22.02 -10.17 -16.72
C SER A 32 21.85 -8.72 -16.30
N GLU A 33 22.52 -7.82 -16.99
CA GLU A 33 22.46 -6.37 -16.80
C GLU A 33 21.08 -5.81 -17.17
N GLU A 34 20.43 -6.35 -18.21
CA GLU A 34 19.06 -5.99 -18.59
C GLU A 34 18.04 -6.38 -17.51
N LEU A 35 18.25 -7.55 -16.88
CA LEU A 35 17.44 -8.01 -15.75
C LEU A 35 17.62 -7.12 -14.53
N VAL A 36 18.85 -6.78 -14.18
CA VAL A 36 19.14 -5.86 -13.07
C VAL A 36 18.52 -4.48 -13.32
N ALA A 37 18.69 -3.93 -14.53
CA ALA A 37 18.11 -2.64 -14.89
C ALA A 37 16.57 -2.65 -14.83
N LEU A 38 15.92 -3.72 -15.28
CA LEU A 38 14.46 -3.86 -15.16
C LEU A 38 14.02 -3.94 -13.69
N ILE A 39 14.73 -4.69 -12.85
CA ILE A 39 14.43 -4.77 -11.42
C ILE A 39 14.59 -3.39 -10.77
N ASP A 40 15.68 -2.68 -11.06
CA ASP A 40 15.91 -1.33 -10.54
C ASP A 40 14.87 -0.32 -11.03
N GLU A 41 14.44 -0.41 -12.29
CA GLU A 41 13.35 0.40 -12.85
C GLU A 41 12.04 0.16 -12.11
N ARG A 42 11.68 -1.11 -11.87
CA ARG A 42 10.46 -1.48 -11.13
C ARG A 42 10.54 -1.08 -9.66
N LEU A 43 11.69 -1.23 -9.01
CA LEU A 43 11.90 -0.77 -7.63
C LEU A 43 11.92 0.76 -7.54
N GLY A 44 12.47 1.44 -8.55
CA GLY A 44 12.45 2.89 -8.68
C GLY A 44 11.03 3.43 -8.88
N PHE A 45 10.21 2.70 -9.64
CA PHE A 45 8.79 2.97 -9.79
C PHE A 45 8.04 2.78 -8.46
N VAL A 46 8.27 1.68 -7.74
CA VAL A 46 7.67 1.45 -6.39
C VAL A 46 8.11 2.50 -5.37
N LYS A 47 9.32 3.06 -5.50
CA LYS A 47 9.83 4.12 -4.62
C LYS A 47 9.36 5.53 -5.01
N ASN A 48 9.06 5.78 -6.28
CA ASN A 48 8.69 7.11 -6.80
C ASN A 48 7.18 7.27 -7.09
N GLU A 49 6.46 6.19 -7.37
CA GLU A 49 5.00 6.13 -7.22
C GLU A 49 4.68 5.85 -5.76
N GLN A 50 4.57 6.95 -5.01
CA GLN A 50 3.63 7.12 -3.90
C GLN A 50 3.00 5.82 -3.39
N VAL A 51 3.65 5.18 -2.41
CA VAL A 51 2.84 4.86 -1.23
C VAL A 51 2.61 6.24 -0.62
N PRO A 52 1.42 6.84 -0.74
CA PRO A 52 1.16 8.08 -0.02
C PRO A 52 1.46 7.75 1.43
N ASP A 53 2.23 8.60 2.09
CA ASP A 53 2.31 8.52 3.53
C ASP A 53 0.86 8.66 4.01
N LEU A 54 0.30 7.54 4.49
CA LEU A 54 -1.11 7.46 4.82
C LEU A 54 -1.41 8.50 5.90
N ASP A 55 -0.44 8.75 6.79
CA ASP A 55 -0.52 9.77 7.81
C ASP A 55 -0.64 11.17 7.20
N ASP A 56 0.16 11.50 6.17
CA ASP A 56 0.03 12.78 5.44
C ASP A 56 -1.30 12.91 4.70
N VAL A 57 -1.81 11.83 4.08
CA VAL A 57 -3.11 11.84 3.41
C VAL A 57 -4.23 12.09 4.41
N PHE A 58 -4.19 11.43 5.56
CA PHE A 58 -5.15 11.63 6.64
C PHE A 58 -5.01 13.02 7.28
N HIS A 59 -3.82 13.54 7.50
CA HIS A 59 -3.64 14.90 8.00
C HIS A 59 -4.16 15.96 7.03
N GLN A 60 -3.88 15.81 5.73
CA GLN A 60 -4.31 16.78 4.70
C GLN A 60 -5.82 16.75 4.44
N HIS A 61 -6.44 15.57 4.46
CA HIS A 61 -7.85 15.42 4.08
C HIS A 61 -8.80 15.27 5.26
N LEU A 62 -8.35 14.73 6.40
CA LEU A 62 -9.18 14.52 7.58
C LEU A 62 -9.02 15.58 8.67
N LYS A 63 -7.97 16.43 8.68
CA LYS A 63 -7.71 17.40 9.78
C LYS A 63 -7.85 16.77 11.18
N VAL A 64 -7.54 15.49 11.31
CA VAL A 64 -7.55 14.76 12.59
C VAL A 64 -6.10 14.47 12.89
N ASP A 65 -5.63 14.89 14.07
CA ASP A 65 -4.33 14.45 14.57
C ASP A 65 -4.51 12.98 14.99
N LEU A 66 -3.78 12.04 14.40
CA LEU A 66 -3.98 10.61 14.71
C LEU A 66 -3.29 10.17 16.00
N HIS A 67 -2.69 11.10 16.74
CA HIS A 67 -2.19 10.85 18.09
C HIS A 67 -3.32 10.28 18.98
N GLU A 68 -2.99 9.34 19.86
CA GLU A 68 -3.88 8.43 20.61
C GLU A 68 -5.12 9.10 21.27
N ASP A 69 -5.06 10.39 21.57
CA ASP A 69 -6.12 11.16 22.24
C ASP A 69 -7.29 11.54 21.31
N ASP A 70 -7.03 11.81 20.02
CA ASP A 70 -8.04 12.31 19.08
C ASP A 70 -8.93 11.19 18.54
N ILE A 71 -8.35 9.99 18.32
CA ILE A 71 -9.12 8.78 17.98
C ILE A 71 -10.10 8.45 19.11
N LEU A 72 -9.64 8.53 20.37
CA LEU A 72 -10.49 8.31 21.53
C LEU A 72 -11.57 9.40 21.67
N LEU A 73 -11.25 10.66 21.36
CA LEU A 73 -12.20 11.76 21.40
C LEU A 73 -13.30 11.62 20.34
N TYR A 74 -12.94 11.24 19.11
CA TYR A 74 -13.90 11.00 18.03
C TYR A 74 -14.79 9.80 18.33
N ALA A 75 -14.22 8.70 18.81
CA ALA A 75 -14.97 7.51 19.21
C ALA A 75 -15.97 7.82 20.34
N ARG A 76 -15.53 8.59 21.36
CA ARG A 76 -16.40 9.04 22.45
C ARG A 76 -17.50 9.98 21.98
N SER A 77 -17.20 10.88 21.05
CA SER A 77 -18.19 11.81 20.50
C SER A 77 -19.25 11.08 19.67
N SER A 78 -18.82 10.12 18.85
CA SER A 78 -19.70 9.27 18.05
C SER A 78 -20.62 8.41 18.92
N LEU A 79 -20.08 7.77 19.97
CA LEU A 79 -20.89 6.99 20.93
C LEU A 79 -21.89 7.87 21.68
N ARG A 80 -21.48 9.07 22.09
CA ARG A 80 -22.38 10.03 22.77
C ARG A 80 -23.53 10.46 21.85
N ASN A 81 -23.23 10.74 20.59
CA ASN A 81 -24.24 11.13 19.60
C ASN A 81 -25.21 9.96 19.27
N ALA A 82 -24.70 8.73 19.19
CA ALA A 82 -25.53 7.54 18.99
C ALA A 82 -26.50 7.34 20.17
N HIS A 83 -26.03 7.46 21.41
CA HIS A 83 -26.89 7.38 22.60
C HIS A 83 -27.93 8.50 22.67
N GLN A 84 -27.58 9.72 22.26
CA GLN A 84 -28.52 10.83 22.18
C GLN A 84 -29.62 10.56 21.14
N GLY A 85 -29.24 10.02 19.97
CA GLY A 85 -30.15 9.61 18.90
C GLY A 85 -31.15 8.54 19.34
N GLU A 86 -30.67 7.50 20.03
CA GLU A 86 -31.52 6.43 20.57
C GLU A 86 -32.51 6.94 21.63
N LEU A 87 -32.09 7.88 22.49
CA LEU A 87 -32.97 8.50 23.49
C LEU A 87 -34.05 9.36 22.83
N THR A 88 -33.71 10.11 21.77
CA THR A 88 -34.70 10.88 21.00
C THR A 88 -35.67 9.99 20.24
N GLU A 89 -35.22 8.87 19.66
CA GLU A 89 -36.09 7.95 18.93
C GLU A 89 -37.05 7.19 19.86
N LYS A 90 -36.57 6.76 21.04
CA LYS A 90 -37.43 6.18 22.09
C LYS A 90 -38.47 7.17 22.59
N ASN A 91 -38.09 8.42 22.83
CA ASN A 91 -39.03 9.47 23.24
C ASN A 91 -40.06 9.83 22.15
N TYR A 92 -39.72 9.69 20.87
CA TYR A 92 -40.66 9.89 19.76
C TYR A 92 -41.65 8.72 19.62
N ARG A 93 -41.20 7.46 19.80
CA ARG A 93 -42.05 6.26 19.71
C ARG A 93 -42.93 6.01 20.94
N SER A 94 -42.65 6.66 22.07
CA SER A 94 -43.47 6.57 23.30
C SER A 94 -44.55 7.66 23.41
N ARG A 95 -44.78 8.44 22.34
CA ARG A 95 -45.89 9.41 22.23
C ARG A 95 -46.99 8.90 21.32
#